data_AF-A0A9Y0ZFS9-F1
#
_entry.id   AF-A0A9Y0ZFS9-F1
#
_cell.length_a   1.000
_cell.length_b   1.000
_cell.length_c   1.000
_cell.angle_alpha   90.00
_cell.angle_beta   90.00
_cell.angle_gamma   90.00
#
_symmetry.space_group_name_H-M   'P 1'
#
loop_
_entity.id
_entity.type
_entity.pdbx_description
1 polymer ?
#
loop_
_entity_poly.entity_id
_entity_poly.type
_entity_poly.pdbx_seq_one_letter_code
_entity_poly.pdbx_strand_id
1 'polypeptide(L)' 'MGETNALLQSSSILKRETVLATAAIYDSMFAAEDGTVPATFQVIYMTGWREHPSQQKAKRRGSATISFHDIQKQFGNGS' A
#
# COMPACT_ATOMS: atom_id res chain seq x y z
N MET A 1 -11.08 7.18 -7.02
CA MET A 1 -9.77 7.45 -6.37
C MET A 1 -9.27 8.78 -6.90
N GLY A 2 -9.38 9.83 -6.08
CA GLY A 2 -9.08 11.21 -6.47
C GLY A 2 -8.63 12.04 -5.27
N GLU A 3 -7.95 11.40 -4.32
CA GLU A 3 -7.29 12.14 -3.24
C GLU A 3 -6.00 12.72 -3.82
N THR A 4 -6.06 13.99 -4.20
CA THR A 4 -4.89 14.79 -4.59
C THR A 4 -3.95 14.88 -3.40
N ASN A 5 -2.66 14.61 -3.63
CA ASN A 5 -1.63 14.71 -2.60
C ASN A 5 -1.61 16.13 -2.00
N ALA A 6 -2.01 16.26 -0.73
CA ALA A 6 -2.08 17.54 -0.01
C ALA A 6 -0.73 18.26 0.12
N LEU A 7 0.39 17.54 -0.03
CA LEU A 7 1.72 18.11 -0.01
C LEU A 7 2.04 18.92 -1.28
N LEU A 8 1.32 18.72 -2.38
CA LEU A 8 1.56 19.46 -3.64
C LEU A 8 1.36 20.96 -3.51
N GLN A 9 0.49 21.40 -2.59
CA GLN A 9 0.24 22.82 -2.32
C GLN A 9 1.06 23.35 -1.12
N SER A 10 1.84 22.49 -0.47
CA SER A 10 2.61 22.89 0.72
C SER A 10 3.92 23.58 0.34
N SER A 11 4.31 24.59 1.11
CA SER A 11 5.63 25.21 0.98
C SER A 11 6.70 24.19 1.36
N SER A 12 7.66 23.95 0.48
CA SER A 12 8.81 23.08 0.77
C SER A 12 9.79 23.68 1.79
N ILE A 13 9.68 24.99 2.08
CA ILE A 13 10.63 25.70 2.94
C ILE A 13 9.90 26.21 4.18
N LEU A 14 10.41 25.82 5.34
CA LEU A 14 10.03 26.34 6.65
C LEU A 14 10.81 27.63 6.96
N LYS A 15 10.13 28.65 7.48
CA LYS A 15 10.78 29.89 7.94
C LYS A 15 11.54 29.64 9.24
N ARG A 16 12.74 30.22 9.36
CA ARG A 16 13.60 30.08 10.55
C ARG A 16 12.93 30.53 11.84
N GLU A 17 12.21 31.65 11.80
CA GLU A 17 11.47 32.18 12.95
C GLU A 17 10.40 31.20 13.44
N THR A 18 9.69 30.56 12.50
CA THR A 18 8.68 29.53 12.82
C THR A 18 9.33 28.35 13.50
N VAL A 19 10.46 27.84 13.00
CA VAL A 19 11.17 26.72 13.63
C VAL A 19 11.59 27.06 15.07
N LEU A 20 12.15 28.25 15.29
CA LEU A 20 12.57 28.68 16.62
C LEU A 20 11.39 28.83 17.58
N ALA A 21 10.30 29.45 17.14
CA ALA A 21 9.09 29.58 17.94
C ALA A 21 8.47 28.22 18.28
N THR A 22 8.38 27.32 17.30
CA THR A 22 7.87 25.96 17.50
C THR A 22 8.73 25.18 18.47
N ALA A 23 10.06 25.26 18.37
CA ALA A 23 10.97 24.58 19.29
C ALA A 23 10.73 25.01 20.75
N ALA A 24 10.64 26.33 21.01
CA ALA A 24 10.39 26.85 22.35
C ALA A 24 9.02 26.40 22.91
N ILE A 25 7.98 26.40 22.07
CA ILE A 25 6.63 25.96 22.48
C ILE A 25 6.63 24.47 22.80
N TYR A 26 7.20 23.64 21.93
CA TYR A 26 7.21 22.19 22.13
C TYR A 26 8.01 21.76 23.34
N ASP A 27 9.14 22.42 23.60
CA ASP A 27 9.94 22.20 24.81
C ASP A 27 9.11 22.51 26.07
N SER A 28 8.42 23.65 26.10
CA SER A 28 7.61 24.06 27.26
C SER A 28 6.40 23.16 27.54
N MET A 29 5.83 22.53 26.52
CA MET A 29 4.58 21.78 26.62
C MET A 29 4.78 20.27 26.73
N PHE A 30 5.86 19.74 26.14
CA PHE A 30 6.01 18.30 25.90
C PHE A 30 7.39 17.74 26.23
N ALA A 31 8.32 18.54 26.78
CA ALA A 31 9.62 18.01 27.19
C ALA A 31 9.47 16.93 28.28
N ALA A 32 10.20 15.83 28.11
CA ALA A 32 10.41 14.81 29.13
C ALA A 32 11.45 15.28 30.17
N GLU A 33 11.60 14.55 31.27
CA GLU A 33 12.53 14.89 32.37
C GLU A 33 13.99 14.99 31.92
N ASP A 34 14.34 14.36 30.80
CA ASP A 34 15.67 14.37 30.18
C ASP A 34 15.86 15.51 29.14
N GLY A 35 14.86 16.38 28.96
CA GLY A 35 14.89 17.48 27.99
C GLY A 35 14.63 17.05 26.54
N THR A 36 14.16 15.82 26.31
CA THR A 36 13.77 15.36 24.97
C THR A 36 12.29 15.60 24.69
N VAL A 37 11.92 15.75 23.42
CA VAL A 37 10.51 15.87 23.00
C VAL A 37 10.08 14.56 22.33
N PRO A 38 9.11 13.81 22.90
CA PRO A 38 8.69 12.53 22.35
C PRO A 38 7.92 12.70 21.03
N ALA A 39 8.25 11.88 20.03
CA ALA A 39 7.59 11.87 18.74
C ALA A 39 6.94 10.51 18.46
N THR A 40 5.65 10.51 18.10
CA THR A 40 4.90 9.30 17.74
C THR A 40 4.54 9.34 16.26
N PHE A 41 4.87 8.27 15.54
CA PHE A 41 4.56 8.14 14.11
C PHE A 41 3.68 6.92 13.86
N GLN A 42 2.71 7.06 12.98
CA GLN A 42 1.93 5.93 12.46
C GLN A 42 2.38 5.66 11.03
N VAL A 43 2.81 4.44 10.75
CA VAL A 43 3.24 4.03 9.42
C VAL A 43 2.16 3.14 8.81
N ILE A 44 1.59 3.60 7.71
CA ILE A 44 0.60 2.85 6.93
C ILE A 44 1.33 2.11 5.82
N TYR A 45 1.22 0.78 5.81
CA TYR A 45 1.76 -0.07 4.74
C TYR A 45 0.64 -0.48 3.81
N MET A 46 0.85 -0.33 2.51
CA MET A 46 -0.07 -0.83 1.49
C MET A 46 0.67 -1.82 0.60
N THR A 47 0.18 -3.06 0.58
CA THR A 47 0.64 -4.08 -0.35
C THR A 47 -0.42 -4.27 -1.41
N GLY A 48 -0.01 -4.20 -2.67
CA GLY A 48 -0.86 -4.43 -3.82
C GLY A 48 -0.30 -5.57 -4.66
N TRP A 49 -1.18 -6.31 -5.32
CA TRP A 49 -0.78 -7.25 -6.35
C TRP A 49 -1.07 -6.63 -7.72
N ARG A 50 -0.23 -6.93 -8.70
CA ARG A 50 -0.44 -6.56 -10.11
C ARG A 50 -0.43 -7.84 -10.92
N GLU A 51 -1.36 -7.95 -11.87
CA GLU A 51 -1.38 -9.07 -12.80
C GLU A 51 -0.03 -9.23 -13.52
N HIS A 52 0.53 -10.42 -13.45
CA HIS A 52 1.69 -10.77 -14.25
C HIS A 52 1.24 -10.96 -15.71
N PRO A 53 2.02 -10.54 -16.73
CA PRO A 53 1.63 -10.70 -18.13
C PRO A 53 1.33 -12.14 -18.54
N SER A 54 1.92 -13.13 -17.87
CA SER A 54 1.67 -14.56 -18.13
C SER A 54 0.45 -15.12 -17.38
N GLN A 55 -0.29 -14.29 -16.63
CA GLN A 55 -1.50 -14.72 -15.93
C GLN A 55 -2.50 -15.27 -16.93
N GLN A 56 -2.93 -16.52 -16.75
CA GLN A 56 -3.93 -17.12 -17.64
C GLN A 56 -5.27 -16.39 -17.50
N LYS A 57 -5.82 -15.94 -18.62
CA LYS A 57 -7.14 -15.33 -18.68
C LYS A 57 -8.21 -16.42 -18.68
N ALA A 58 -9.31 -16.16 -17.96
CA ALA A 58 -10.47 -17.03 -18.02
C ALA A 58 -10.95 -17.19 -19.47
N LYS A 59 -11.17 -18.42 -19.90
CA LYS A 59 -11.72 -18.70 -21.24
C LYS A 59 -13.20 -18.29 -21.31
N ARG A 60 -13.69 -17.98 -22.51
CA ARG A 60 -15.10 -17.62 -22.74
C ARG A 60 -16.01 -18.78 -22.33
N ARG A 61 -17.14 -18.48 -21.67
CA ARG A 61 -18.17 -19.50 -21.39
C ARG A 61 -18.58 -20.22 -22.68
N GLY A 62 -18.65 -21.56 -22.62
CA GLY A 62 -18.97 -22.40 -23.78
C GLY A 62 -17.79 -22.74 -24.71
N SER A 63 -16.56 -22.29 -24.41
CA SER A 63 -15.37 -22.63 -25.22
C SER A 63 -14.76 -24.00 -24.88
N ALA A 64 -15.51 -24.89 -24.24
CA ALA A 64 -15.03 -26.22 -23.91
C ALA A 64 -15.03 -27.08 -25.19
N THR A 65 -13.86 -27.62 -25.55
CA THR A 65 -13.69 -28.46 -26.75
C THR A 65 -13.75 -29.95 -26.43
N ILE A 66 -13.69 -30.31 -25.14
CA ILE A 66 -13.56 -31.69 -24.66
C ILE A 66 -14.60 -31.93 -23.56
N SER A 67 -15.28 -33.08 -23.60
CA SER A 67 -16.24 -33.46 -22.55
C SER A 67 -15.53 -34.11 -21.35
N PHE A 68 -16.14 -34.07 -20.17
CA PHE A 68 -15.59 -34.75 -18.99
C PHE A 68 -15.47 -36.28 -19.19
N HIS A 69 -16.34 -36.87 -20.03
CA HIS A 69 -16.28 -38.29 -20.37
C HIS A 69 -15.01 -38.62 -21.19
N ASP A 70 -14.56 -37.71 -22.05
CA ASP A 70 -13.34 -37.87 -22.83
C ASP A 70 -12.09 -37.72 -21.95
N ILE A 71 -12.11 -36.78 -21.01
CA ILE A 71 -11.06 -36.61 -19.99
C ILE A 71 -10.92 -37.89 -19.14
N GLN A 72 -12.04 -38.50 -18.74
CA GLN A 72 -12.04 -39.74 -17.97
C GLN A 72 -11.36 -40.89 -18.73
N LYS A 73 -11.54 -41.01 -20.05
CA LYS A 73 -10.82 -42.03 -20.85
C LYS A 73 -9.31 -41.75 -20.94
N GLN A 74 -8.91 -40.48 -20.93
CA GLN A 74 -7.51 -40.07 -21.04
C GLN A 74 -6.72 -40.26 -19.74
N PHE A 75 -7.36 -40.07 -18.58
CA PHE A 75 -6.71 -40.18 -17.26
C PHE A 75 -7.13 -41.41 -16.44
N GLY A 76 -8.16 -42.15 -16.89
CA GLY A 76 -8.72 -43.31 -16.18
C GLY A 76 -8.04 -44.65 -16.47
N ASN A 77 -7.04 -44.71 -17.36
CA ASN A 77 -6.24 -45.92 -17.61
C ASN A 77 -4.97 -46.01 -16.73
N GLY A 78 -4.92 -45.26 -15.62
CA GLY A 78 -3.85 -45.31 -14.64
C GLY A 78 -4.29 -45.97 -13.32
N SER A 79 -4.74 -47.22 -13.37
CA SER A 79 -4.83 -48.16 -12.23
C SER A 79 -5.01 -49.57 -12.78
#